data_AF-A0A1Y4SXN4-F1
#
_entry.id   AF-A0A1Y4SXN4-F1
#
_cell.length_a   1.000
_cell.length_b   1.000
_cell.length_c   1.000
_cell.angle_alpha   90.00
_cell.angle_beta   90.00
_cell.angle_gamma   90.00
#
_symmetry.space_group_name_H-M   'P 1'
#
loop_
_entity.id
_entity.type
_entity.pdbx_description
1 polymer ?
#
loop_
_entity_poly.entity_id
_entity_poly.type
_entity_poly.pdbx_seq_one_letter_code
_entity_poly.pdbx_strand_id
1 'polypeptide(L)'
;MANKLDKINSDLKKARAKRDEWDTRVKELEKKYKETENTLIHEMVHAANLTPEQLALLIQKASVSVPEELPNEYNTNEEDNLDEE
;
A
#
# COMPACT_ATOMS: atom_id res chain seq x y z
N MET A 1 17.45 -38.45 29.79
CA MET A 1 16.21 -37.72 29.45
C MET A 1 16.42 -36.21 29.27
N ALA A 2 17.33 -35.57 30.02
CA ALA A 2 17.67 -34.14 29.88
C ALA A 2 17.98 -33.71 28.42
N ASN A 3 18.87 -34.44 27.73
CA ASN A 3 19.29 -34.11 26.35
C ASN A 3 18.15 -34.01 25.32
N LYS A 4 17.04 -34.75 25.50
CA LYS A 4 15.90 -34.68 24.57
C LYS A 4 15.11 -33.39 24.77
N LEU A 5 14.93 -32.97 26.02
CA LEU A 5 14.25 -31.73 26.36
C LEU A 5 15.10 -30.52 25.97
N ASP A 6 16.42 -30.57 26.17
CA ASP A 6 17.34 -29.52 25.76
C ASP A 6 17.35 -29.31 24.24
N LYS A 7 17.30 -30.40 23.48
CA LYS A 7 17.18 -30.35 22.02
C LYS A 7 15.87 -29.69 21.58
N ILE A 8 14.74 -30.11 22.18
CA ILE A 8 13.42 -29.51 21.89
C ILE A 8 13.42 -28.01 22.23
N ASN A 9 14.00 -27.61 23.37
CA ASN A 9 14.11 -26.19 23.74
C ASN A 9 14.99 -25.40 22.78
N SER A 10 16.09 -25.98 22.29
CA SER A 10 16.96 -25.35 21.29
C SER A 10 16.24 -25.14 19.97
N ASP A 11 15.54 -26.17 19.48
CA ASP A 11 14.79 -26.10 18.23
C ASP A 11 13.62 -25.11 18.33
N LEU A 12 12.95 -25.05 19.48
CA LEU A 12 11.89 -24.07 19.76
C LEU A 12 12.43 -22.64 19.79
N LYS A 13 13.61 -22.40 20.39
CA LYS A 13 14.27 -21.07 20.36
C LYS A 13 14.61 -20.65 18.94
N LYS A 14 15.13 -21.56 18.11
CA LYS A 14 15.42 -21.29 16.69
C LYS A 14 14.16 -20.98 15.90
N ALA A 15 13.08 -21.73 16.11
CA ALA A 15 11.81 -21.50 15.45
C ALA A 15 11.23 -20.12 15.79
N ARG A 16 11.30 -19.71 17.06
CA ARG A 16 10.89 -18.37 17.51
C ARG A 16 11.75 -17.28 16.88
N ALA A 17 13.07 -17.41 16.90
CA ALA A 17 13.96 -16.44 16.27
C ALA A 17 13.67 -16.27 14.76
N LYS A 18 13.45 -17.38 14.05
CA LYS A 18 13.08 -17.35 12.63
C LYS A 18 11.73 -16.66 12.41
N ARG A 19 10.74 -16.93 13.25
CA ARG A 19 9.44 -16.23 13.19
C ARG A 19 9.62 -14.73 13.35
N ASP A 20 10.36 -14.29 14.37
CA ASP A 20 10.56 -12.86 14.65
C ASP A 20 11.32 -12.15 13.50
N GLU A 21 12.24 -12.85 12.83
CA GLU A 21 12.89 -12.38 11.59
C GLU A 21 11.88 -12.20 10.45
N TRP A 22 11.00 -13.19 10.22
CA TRP A 22 9.95 -13.08 9.20
C TRP A 22 8.95 -11.98 9.51
N ASP A 23 8.55 -11.81 10.78
CA ASP A 23 7.64 -10.74 11.20
C ASP A 23 8.26 -9.35 10.94
N THR A 24 9.58 -9.22 11.16
CA THR A 24 10.32 -8.00 10.82
C THR A 24 10.33 -7.78 9.31
N ARG A 25 10.58 -8.84 8.53
CA ARG A 25 10.62 -8.78 7.07
C ARG A 25 9.26 -8.39 6.48
N VAL A 26 8.16 -8.90 7.03
CA VAL A 26 6.80 -8.51 6.63
C VAL A 26 6.59 -7.01 6.83
N LYS A 27 6.91 -6.48 8.02
CA LYS A 27 6.77 -5.04 8.30
C LYS A 27 7.60 -4.17 7.36
N GLU A 28 8.82 -4.59 7.05
CA GLU A 28 9.66 -3.88 6.07
C GLU A 28 9.07 -3.88 4.67
N LEU A 29 8.51 -5.02 4.22
CA LEU A 29 7.89 -5.15 2.91
C LEU A 29 6.61 -4.32 2.81
N GLU A 30 5.78 -4.32 3.85
CA GLU A 30 4.58 -3.48 3.92
C GLU A 30 4.94 -2.00 3.86
N LYS A 31 5.98 -1.59 4.62
CA LYS A 31 6.50 -0.22 4.56
C LYS A 31 7.00 0.13 3.17
N LYS A 32 7.82 -0.74 2.56
CA LYS A 32 8.35 -0.53 1.22
C LYS A 32 7.24 -0.47 0.17
N TYR A 33 6.21 -1.30 0.31
CA TYR A 33 5.06 -1.29 -0.60
C TYR A 33 4.36 0.08 -0.58
N LYS A 34 4.02 0.59 0.62
CA LYS A 34 3.39 1.91 0.78
C LYS A 34 4.26 3.05 0.26
N GLU A 35 5.56 3.02 0.56
CA GLU A 35 6.51 4.01 0.03
C GLU A 35 6.59 3.96 -1.50
N THR A 36 6.67 2.75 -2.07
CA THR A 36 6.74 2.55 -3.52
C THR A 36 5.46 3.00 -4.21
N GLU A 37 4.29 2.69 -3.65
CA GLU A 37 2.99 3.15 -4.13
C GLU A 37 2.92 4.68 -4.19
N ASN A 38 3.33 5.36 -3.10
CA ASN A 38 3.39 6.82 -3.05
C ASN A 38 4.35 7.39 -4.11
N THR A 39 5.53 6.80 -4.29
CA THR A 39 6.49 7.27 -5.31
C THR A 39 6.04 6.98 -6.74
N LEU A 40 5.39 5.84 -6.99
CA LEU A 40 4.88 5.49 -8.32
C LEU A 40 3.77 6.44 -8.77
N ILE A 41 2.92 6.90 -7.85
CA ILE A 41 1.93 7.95 -8.15
C ILE A 41 2.65 9.24 -8.59
N HIS A 42 3.69 9.67 -7.89
CA HIS A 42 4.46 10.86 -8.26
C HIS A 42 5.21 10.71 -9.58
N GLU A 43 5.81 9.54 -9.86
CA GLU A 43 6.49 9.26 -11.12
C GLU A 43 5.51 9.17 -12.30
N MET A 44 4.32 8.60 -12.13
CA MET A 44 3.27 8.61 -13.16
C MET A 44 2.78 10.02 -13.48
N VAL A 45 2.67 10.89 -12.47
CA VAL A 45 2.36 12.32 -12.65
C VAL A 45 3.52 13.05 -13.38
N HIS A 46 4.78 12.69 -13.08
CA HIS A 46 5.95 13.30 -13.70
C HIS A 46 6.22 12.80 -15.13
N ALA A 47 5.93 11.53 -15.43
CA ALA A 47 6.08 10.93 -16.76
C ALA A 47 5.12 11.54 -17.80
N ALA A 48 4.01 12.14 -17.34
CA ALA A 48 3.13 12.95 -18.17
C ALA A 48 3.66 14.38 -18.42
N ASN A 49 4.79 14.77 -17.81
CA ASN A 49 5.39 16.11 -17.89
C ASN A 49 4.38 17.24 -17.59
N LEU A 50 3.41 16.95 -16.71
CA LEU A 50 2.30 17.83 -16.44
C LEU A 50 2.43 18.34 -15.01
N THR A 51 2.55 19.65 -14.81
CA THR A 51 2.48 20.22 -13.46
C THR A 51 1.07 20.00 -12.90
N PRO A 52 0.87 19.99 -11.56
CA PRO A 52 -0.47 19.87 -10.97
C PRO A 52 -1.47 20.88 -11.54
N GLU A 53 -1.01 22.09 -11.86
CA GLU A 53 -1.80 23.15 -12.49
C GLU A 53 -2.16 22.82 -13.94
N GLN A 54 -1.23 22.23 -14.70
CA GLN A 54 -1.48 21.79 -16.07
C GLN A 54 -2.43 20.59 -16.13
N LEU A 55 -2.36 19.70 -15.13
CA LEU A 55 -3.32 18.60 -14.95
C LEU A 55 -4.71 19.14 -14.64
N ALA A 56 -4.83 20.11 -13.73
CA ALA A 56 -6.10 20.76 -13.41
C ALA A 56 -6.71 21.44 -14.63
N LEU A 57 -5.90 22.11 -15.45
CA LEU A 57 -6.35 22.73 -16.72
C LEU A 57 -6.80 21.69 -17.75
N LEU A 58 -6.15 20.53 -17.83
CA LEU A 58 -6.56 19.44 -18.72
C LEU A 58 -7.90 18.84 -18.28
N ILE A 59 -8.10 18.58 -16.99
CA ILE A 59 -9.35 18.07 -16.42
C ILE A 59 -10.51 19.04 -16.70
N GLN A 60 -10.30 20.34 -16.47
CA GLN A 60 -11.32 21.36 -16.74
C GLN A 60 -11.68 21.45 -18.22
N LYS A 61 -10.70 21.31 -19.12
CA LYS A 61 -10.98 21.30 -20.57
C LYS A 61 -11.69 20.02 -21.00
N ALA A 62 -11.32 18.88 -20.43
CA ALA A 62 -11.97 17.60 -20.71
C ALA A 62 -13.45 17.62 -20.28
N SER A 63 -13.77 18.15 -19.09
CA SER A 63 -15.15 18.27 -18.60
C SER A 63 -16.03 19.20 -19.42
N VAL A 64 -15.44 20.14 -20.18
CA VAL A 64 -16.17 21.04 -21.08
C VAL A 64 -16.36 20.43 -22.47
N SER A 65 -15.48 19.50 -22.88
CA SER A 65 -15.53 18.84 -24.18
C SER A 65 -16.26 17.49 -24.22
N VAL A 66 -16.58 16.93 -23.05
CA VAL A 66 -17.37 15.70 -22.93
C VAL A 66 -18.84 16.12 -22.85
N PRO A 67 -19.70 15.77 -23.83
CA PRO A 67 -21.14 15.88 -23.66
C PRO A 67 -21.53 15.13 -22.39
N GLU A 68 -22.36 15.78 -21.58
CA GLU A 68 -22.86 15.33 -20.28
C GLU A 68 -23.63 14.01 -20.40
N GLU A 69 -22.91 12.88 -20.53
CA GLU A 69 -23.41 11.52 -20.38
C GLU A 69 -22.24 10.53 -20.59
N LEU A 70 -21.43 10.34 -19.53
CA LEU A 70 -20.81 9.04 -19.29
C LEU A 70 -21.24 8.60 -17.89
N PRO A 71 -21.87 7.42 -17.74
CA PRO A 71 -22.29 6.94 -16.44
C PRO A 71 -21.06 6.79 -15.53
N ASN A 72 -21.11 7.44 -14.37
CA ASN A 72 -20.14 7.30 -13.30
C ASN A 72 -20.08 5.83 -12.84
N GLU A 73 -19.12 5.06 -13.34
CA GLU A 73 -18.80 3.71 -12.85
C GLU A 73 -17.72 3.70 -11.74
N TYR A 74 -17.40 4.85 -11.16
CA TYR A 74 -16.60 4.92 -9.93
C TYR A 74 -17.48 5.32 -8.77
N ASN A 75 -18.48 4.48 -8.47
CA ASN A 75 -19.12 4.47 -7.18
C ASN A 75 -18.52 3.30 -6.37
N THR A 76 -17.34 3.54 -5.81
CA THR A 76 -16.87 2.77 -4.66
C THR A 76 -17.06 3.67 -3.44
N ASN A 77 -18.29 3.71 -2.92
CA ASN A 77 -18.49 3.86 -1.47
C ASN A 77 -17.55 2.81 -0.82
N GLU A 78 -16.74 3.08 0.20
CA GLU A 78 -17.10 3.67 1.47
C GLU A 78 -15.80 4.23 2.11
N GLU A 79 -15.71 5.55 2.27
CA GLU A 79 -15.01 6.11 3.43
C GLU A 79 -16.10 6.33 4.49
N ASP A 80 -16.27 5.36 5.38
CA ASP A 80 -16.70 5.63 6.75
C ASP A 80 -15.59 5.12 7.68
N ASN A 81 -14.71 6.06 8.05
CA ASN A 81 -13.99 6.01 9.30
C ASN A 81 -15.02 6.09 10.44
N LEU A 82 -15.14 5.03 11.25
CA LEU A 82 -15.47 5.19 12.66
C LEU A 82 -14.57 4.28 13.49
N ASP A 83 -13.68 4.95 14.20
CA ASP A 83 -12.97 4.49 15.39
C ASP A 83 -13.93 3.92 16.47
N GLU A 84 -13.33 3.20 17.42
CA GLU A 84 -13.81 2.87 18.79
C GLU A 84 -14.86 1.75 18.95
N GLU A 85 -14.41 0.50 19.20
CA GLU A 85 -14.22 -0.11 20.55
C GLU A 85 -13.54 -1.49 20.46
#